data_AF-A0A9D9X1B5-F1
#
_entry.id   AF-A0A9D9X1B5-F1
#
_cell.length_a   1.000
_cell.length_b   1.000
_cell.length_c   1.000
_cell.angle_alpha   90.00
_cell.angle_beta   90.00
_cell.angle_gamma   90.00
#
_symmetry.space_group_name_H-M   'P 1'
#
loop_
_entity.id
_entity.type
_entity.pdbx_description
1 polymer ?
#
loop_
_entity_poly.entity_id
_entity_poly.type
_entity_poly.pdbx_seq_one_letter_code
_entity_poly.pdbx_strand_id
1 'polypeptide(L)'
;MNSTITQTPERTTLTPRPVLLRIRNIAIRAIFTAIGTLLIFYFSLVLTSRQLEPKDQQAVDRAIALLGERGFAGDAAVLRNFATFRSSDNWLNRAFTTENAFAATNFPFGVVTLYPDFFERADDDLERAMILLHEARHLQGRDERSAYTYVWNGRNQLGWTQQAYGTTPAYISIELQTRETVPELFSCSANLWHDCTEGLRAKR
;
A
#
# COMPACT_ATOMS: atom_id res chain seq x y z
N MET A 1 45.31 39.14 -69.33
CA MET A 1 43.93 38.77 -68.96
C MET A 1 44.02 37.84 -67.76
N ASN A 2 43.78 38.37 -66.56
CA ASN A 2 43.88 37.62 -65.30
C ASN A 2 42.51 37.01 -64.99
N SER A 3 42.43 35.68 -65.02
CA SER A 3 41.23 34.94 -64.66
C SER A 3 41.20 34.73 -63.15
N THR A 4 40.40 35.54 -62.46
CA THR A 4 40.11 35.38 -61.03
C THR A 4 39.16 34.19 -60.85
N ILE A 5 39.67 33.09 -60.33
CA ILE A 5 38.87 31.91 -59.95
C ILE A 5 38.24 32.18 -58.58
N THR A 6 36.92 32.35 -58.56
CA THR A 6 36.13 32.47 -57.33
C THR A 6 35.85 31.08 -56.77
N GLN A 7 36.56 30.68 -55.72
CA GLN A 7 36.23 29.46 -54.97
C GLN A 7 34.97 29.69 -54.14
N THR A 8 33.93 28.89 -54.38
CA THR A 8 32.72 28.84 -53.55
C THR A 8 33.01 27.98 -52.31
N PRO A 9 32.73 28.44 -51.08
CA PRO A 9 32.99 27.64 -49.88
C PRO A 9 32.00 26.48 -49.81
N GLU A 10 32.54 25.26 -49.83
CA GLU A 10 31.83 24.02 -49.59
C GLU A 10 31.28 24.02 -48.16
N ARG A 11 29.96 24.17 -48.03
CA ARG A 11 29.27 24.21 -46.74
C ARG A 11 29.23 22.80 -46.18
N THR A 12 30.21 22.45 -45.35
CA THR A 12 30.25 21.17 -44.62
C THR A 12 29.06 21.08 -43.66
N THR A 13 28.06 20.28 -44.01
CA THR A 13 26.96 19.94 -43.11
C THR A 13 27.46 18.97 -42.03
N LEU A 14 27.86 19.51 -40.88
CA LEU A 14 28.11 18.75 -39.65
C LEU A 14 26.82 18.03 -39.23
N THR A 15 26.71 16.73 -39.48
CA THR A 15 25.62 15.90 -38.94
C THR A 15 25.93 15.52 -37.49
N PRO A 16 25.17 16.00 -36.48
CA PRO A 16 25.40 15.68 -35.08
C PRO A 16 24.71 14.34 -34.74
N ARG A 17 25.21 13.21 -35.26
CA ARG A 17 24.61 11.89 -35.03
C ARG A 17 25.26 10.97 -33.98
N PRO A 18 26.57 11.05 -33.62
CA PRO A 18 27.18 10.00 -32.78
C PRO A 18 26.89 10.15 -31.28
N VAL A 19 26.72 11.37 -30.76
CA VAL A 19 26.53 11.60 -29.31
C VAL A 19 25.13 11.19 -28.85
N LEU A 20 24.10 11.53 -29.62
CA LEU A 20 22.70 11.18 -29.34
C LEU A 20 22.48 9.65 -29.29
N LEU A 21 23.08 8.90 -30.22
CA LEU A 21 23.01 7.43 -30.23
C LEU A 21 23.69 6.81 -29.00
N ARG A 22 24.82 7.38 -28.56
CA ARG A 22 25.55 6.92 -27.37
C ARG A 22 24.75 7.19 -26.09
N ILE A 23 24.18 8.39 -25.95
CA ILE A 23 23.31 8.74 -24.80
C ILE A 23 22.08 7.83 -24.78
N ARG A 24 21.43 7.60 -25.93
CA ARG A 24 20.30 6.68 -26.04
C ARG A 24 20.64 5.27 -25.57
N ASN A 25 21.77 4.72 -26.02
CA ASN A 25 22.17 3.37 -25.63
C ASN A 25 22.52 3.27 -24.14
N ILE A 26 23.11 4.32 -23.55
CA ILE A 26 23.36 4.39 -22.11
C ILE A 26 22.03 4.43 -21.34
N ALA A 27 21.09 5.29 -21.75
CA ALA A 27 19.78 5.40 -21.11
C ALA A 27 19.00 4.07 -21.18
N ILE A 28 19.00 3.41 -22.35
CA ILE A 28 18.36 2.10 -22.51
C ILE A 28 18.96 1.07 -21.55
N ARG A 29 20.29 0.98 -21.47
CA ARG A 29 20.96 0.06 -20.54
C ARG A 29 20.61 0.36 -19.09
N ALA A 30 20.61 1.64 -18.69
CA ALA A 30 20.26 2.04 -17.34
C ALA A 30 18.81 1.64 -16.99
N ILE A 31 17.87 1.83 -17.91
CA ILE A 31 16.46 1.42 -17.73
C ILE A 31 16.35 -0.10 -17.55
N PHE A 32 17.00 -0.88 -18.42
CA PHE A 32 16.97 -2.34 -18.30
C PHE A 32 17.61 -2.83 -17.00
N THR A 33 18.73 -2.24 -16.59
CA THR A 33 19.34 -2.55 -15.29
C THR A 33 18.39 -2.21 -14.14
N ALA A 34 17.73 -1.05 -14.16
CA ALA A 34 16.79 -0.66 -13.11
C ALA A 34 15.60 -1.63 -13.03
N ILE A 35 14.99 -1.97 -14.17
CA ILE A 35 13.89 -2.95 -14.24
C ILE A 35 14.36 -4.32 -13.74
N GLY A 36 15.51 -4.80 -14.19
CA GLY A 36 16.08 -6.08 -13.76
C GLY A 36 16.30 -6.13 -12.25
N THR A 37 16.87 -5.08 -11.66
CA THR A 37 17.06 -4.98 -10.22
C THR A 37 15.73 -4.99 -9.46
N LEU A 38 14.72 -4.24 -9.91
CA LEU A 38 13.40 -4.22 -9.28
C LEU A 38 12.72 -5.59 -9.33
N LEU A 39 12.82 -6.31 -10.45
CA LEU A 39 12.28 -7.66 -10.58
C LEU A 39 12.97 -8.64 -9.65
N ILE A 40 14.31 -8.62 -9.60
CA ILE A 40 15.09 -9.48 -8.69
C ILE A 40 14.69 -9.22 -7.24
N PHE A 41 14.53 -7.94 -6.86
CA PHE A 41 14.12 -7.58 -5.51
C PHE A 41 12.69 -8.06 -5.21
N TYR A 42 11.73 -7.84 -6.12
CA TYR A 42 10.36 -8.35 -5.99
C TYR A 42 10.33 -9.87 -5.79
N PHE A 43 11.03 -10.62 -6.65
CA PHE A 43 11.10 -12.08 -6.52
C PHE A 43 11.77 -12.51 -5.22
N SER A 44 12.77 -11.78 -4.73
CA SER A 44 13.39 -12.03 -3.43
C SER A 44 12.39 -11.93 -2.27
N LEU A 45 11.49 -10.93 -2.28
CA LEU A 45 10.43 -10.81 -1.27
C LEU A 45 9.42 -11.97 -1.37
N VAL A 46 8.97 -12.27 -2.59
CA VAL A 46 7.96 -13.30 -2.85
C VAL A 46 8.47 -14.71 -2.53
N LEU A 47 9.68 -15.07 -2.95
CA LEU A 47 10.21 -16.43 -2.82
C LEU A 47 10.69 -16.76 -1.40
N THR A 48 10.91 -15.74 -0.56
CA THR A 48 11.35 -15.91 0.84
C THR A 48 10.21 -15.87 1.85
N SER A 49 8.96 -15.85 1.37
CA SER A 49 7.73 -15.85 2.18
C SER A 49 6.81 -17.03 1.79
N ARG A 50 5.93 -17.44 2.70
CA ARG A 50 4.95 -18.49 2.47
C ARG A 50 3.69 -17.93 1.83
N GLN A 51 3.08 -18.72 0.95
CA GLN A 51 1.77 -18.39 0.37
C GLN A 51 0.66 -18.56 1.41
N LEU A 52 -0.49 -17.93 1.20
CA LEU A 52 -1.68 -18.19 2.00
C LEU A 52 -2.20 -19.61 1.74
N GLU A 53 -2.76 -20.22 2.78
CA GLU A 53 -3.55 -21.43 2.59
C GLU A 53 -4.86 -21.10 1.86
N PRO A 54 -5.47 -22.06 1.12
CA PRO A 54 -6.71 -21.79 0.39
C PRO A 54 -7.85 -21.24 1.26
N LYS A 55 -7.95 -21.70 2.52
CA LYS A 55 -8.96 -21.22 3.49
C LYS A 55 -8.73 -19.75 3.86
N ASP A 56 -7.47 -19.35 4.01
CA ASP A 56 -7.06 -18.01 4.42
C ASP A 56 -7.24 -17.05 3.24
N GLN A 57 -6.89 -17.50 2.03
CA GLN A 57 -7.16 -16.77 0.80
C GLN A 57 -8.67 -16.48 0.65
N GLN A 58 -9.54 -17.45 0.92
CA GLN A 58 -10.99 -17.21 0.89
C GLN A 58 -11.44 -16.17 1.91
N ALA A 59 -10.86 -16.15 3.12
CA ALA A 59 -11.18 -15.13 4.11
C ALA A 59 -10.76 -13.72 3.65
N VAL A 60 -9.57 -13.61 3.06
CA VAL A 60 -9.09 -12.36 2.44
C VAL A 60 -10.01 -11.91 1.31
N ASP A 61 -10.41 -12.82 0.42
CA ASP A 61 -11.26 -12.49 -0.72
C ASP A 61 -12.64 -12.00 -0.27
N ARG A 62 -13.23 -12.61 0.77
CA ARG A 62 -14.50 -12.14 1.36
C ARG A 62 -14.37 -10.76 2.00
N ALA A 63 -13.31 -10.52 2.75
CA ALA A 63 -13.03 -9.21 3.34
C ALA A 63 -12.85 -8.12 2.27
N ILE A 64 -12.12 -8.40 1.18
CA ILE A 64 -11.97 -7.49 0.03
C ILE A 64 -13.31 -7.24 -0.66
N ALA A 65 -14.15 -8.26 -0.83
CA ALA A 65 -15.48 -8.10 -1.40
C ALA A 65 -16.35 -7.17 -0.54
N LEU A 66 -16.34 -7.38 0.79
CA LEU A 66 -17.06 -6.54 1.74
C LEU A 66 -16.62 -5.08 1.67
N LEU A 67 -15.33 -4.78 1.52
CA LEU A 67 -14.86 -3.41 1.28
C LEU A 67 -15.55 -2.77 0.06
N GLY A 68 -15.60 -3.51 -1.05
CA GLY A 68 -16.28 -3.05 -2.27
C GLY A 68 -17.76 -2.76 -2.05
N GLU A 69 -18.47 -3.68 -1.38
CA GLU A 69 -19.90 -3.55 -1.06
C GLU A 69 -20.19 -2.36 -0.13
N ARG A 70 -19.25 -2.04 0.77
CA ARG A 70 -19.34 -0.89 1.68
C ARG A 70 -18.84 0.41 1.07
N GLY A 71 -18.61 0.47 -0.24
CA GLY A 71 -18.29 1.72 -0.95
C GLY A 71 -16.79 2.05 -1.02
N PHE A 72 -15.91 1.11 -0.68
CA PHE A 72 -14.45 1.22 -0.85
C PHE A 72 -13.98 0.48 -2.10
N ALA A 73 -14.73 0.59 -3.20
CA ALA A 73 -14.47 -0.17 -4.43
C ALA A 73 -13.08 0.09 -5.02
N GLY A 74 -12.56 1.32 -4.88
CA GLY A 74 -11.20 1.68 -5.32
C GLY A 74 -10.12 0.94 -4.52
N ASP A 75 -10.21 0.94 -3.19
CA ASP A 75 -9.27 0.25 -2.31
C ASP A 75 -9.37 -1.27 -2.46
N ALA A 76 -10.59 -1.81 -2.59
CA ALA A 76 -10.81 -3.21 -2.91
C ALA A 76 -10.19 -3.61 -4.26
N ALA A 77 -10.25 -2.73 -5.27
CA ALA A 77 -9.61 -2.97 -6.57
C ALA A 77 -8.08 -2.95 -6.48
N VAL A 78 -7.49 -2.08 -5.66
CA VAL A 78 -6.04 -2.08 -5.40
C VAL A 78 -5.62 -3.39 -4.75
N LEU A 79 -6.31 -3.82 -3.69
CA LEU A 79 -6.03 -5.08 -3.01
C LEU A 79 -6.15 -6.27 -3.96
N ARG A 80 -7.22 -6.34 -4.74
CA ARG A 80 -7.48 -7.48 -5.64
C ARG A 80 -6.47 -7.60 -6.79
N ASN A 81 -6.06 -6.46 -7.36
CA ASN A 81 -5.34 -6.46 -8.63
C ASN A 81 -3.84 -6.20 -8.47
N PHE A 82 -3.41 -5.62 -7.35
CA PHE A 82 -2.02 -5.23 -7.12
C PHE A 82 -1.37 -5.99 -5.96
N ALA A 83 -2.14 -6.42 -4.97
CA ALA A 83 -1.57 -7.10 -3.81
C ALA A 83 -1.25 -8.57 -4.10
N THR A 84 -0.11 -9.03 -3.59
CA THR A 84 0.27 -10.43 -3.46
C THR A 84 0.31 -10.76 -1.97
N PHE A 85 -0.66 -11.55 -1.50
CA PHE A 85 -0.78 -11.88 -0.08
C PHE A 85 0.12 -13.07 0.33
N ARG A 86 0.69 -12.98 1.53
CA ARG A 86 1.63 -13.95 2.11
C ARG A 86 1.32 -14.19 3.59
N SER A 87 1.57 -15.39 4.09
CA SER A 87 1.31 -15.80 5.49
C SER A 87 2.52 -15.68 6.40
N SER A 88 3.69 -15.33 5.87
CA SER A 88 4.91 -15.20 6.65
C SER A 88 5.77 -14.06 6.18
N ASP A 89 6.63 -13.58 7.07
CA ASP A 89 7.63 -12.59 6.73
C ASP A 89 8.57 -13.07 5.64
N ASN A 90 8.80 -12.19 4.68
CA ASN A 90 9.98 -12.22 3.83
C ASN A 90 11.20 -11.72 4.62
N TRP A 91 12.39 -11.80 4.02
CA TRP A 91 13.62 -11.38 4.71
C TRP A 91 13.63 -9.90 5.13
N LEU A 92 12.93 -9.01 4.40
CA LEU A 92 12.89 -7.59 4.70
C LEU A 92 12.03 -7.33 5.94
N ASN A 93 10.84 -7.94 6.02
CA ASN A 93 9.98 -7.80 7.20
C ASN A 93 10.64 -8.38 8.45
N ARG A 94 11.35 -9.51 8.34
CA ARG A 94 12.10 -10.08 9.47
C ARG A 94 13.16 -9.13 10.05
N ALA A 95 13.68 -8.19 9.25
CA ALA A 95 14.65 -7.21 9.72
C ALA A 95 14.00 -6.07 10.52
N PHE A 96 12.68 -5.89 10.41
CA PHE A 96 11.91 -4.84 11.05
C PHE A 96 10.70 -5.45 11.75
N THR A 97 10.92 -6.06 12.91
CA THR A 97 9.84 -6.65 13.72
C THR A 97 8.92 -5.56 14.26
N THR A 98 7.63 -5.68 13.99
CA THR A 98 6.58 -4.90 14.62
C THR A 98 5.79 -5.80 15.55
N GLU A 99 5.77 -5.48 16.84
CA GLU A 99 4.95 -6.20 17.80
C GLU A 99 3.46 -5.87 17.55
N ASN A 100 2.58 -6.87 17.63
CA ASN A 100 1.12 -6.72 17.49
C ASN A 100 0.63 -6.21 16.13
N ALA A 101 1.35 -6.48 15.04
CA ALA A 101 0.89 -6.18 13.69
C ALA A 101 -0.08 -7.26 13.18
N PHE A 102 -1.17 -6.83 12.54
CA PHE A 102 -2.08 -7.73 11.81
C PHE A 102 -1.57 -7.99 10.38
N ALA A 103 -0.96 -6.98 9.76
CA ALA A 103 -0.40 -7.08 8.43
C ALA A 103 0.80 -6.13 8.26
N ALA A 104 1.54 -6.33 7.17
CA ALA A 104 2.60 -5.43 6.73
C ALA A 104 2.65 -5.36 5.20
N THR A 105 2.73 -4.14 4.67
CA THR A 105 2.83 -3.90 3.22
C THR A 105 4.24 -3.48 2.81
N ASN A 106 4.84 -4.19 1.85
CA ASN A 106 6.08 -3.79 1.21
C ASN A 106 5.81 -2.94 -0.03
N PHE A 107 5.55 -1.64 0.17
CA PHE A 107 5.52 -0.67 -0.93
C PHE A 107 6.94 -0.46 -1.52
N PRO A 108 7.10 -0.32 -2.85
CA PRO A 108 6.08 -0.32 -3.91
C PRO A 108 5.84 -1.71 -4.55
N PHE A 109 6.25 -2.79 -3.91
CA PHE A 109 6.29 -4.12 -4.51
C PHE A 109 4.95 -4.86 -4.48
N GLY A 110 3.93 -4.30 -3.85
CA GLY A 110 2.60 -4.90 -3.80
C GLY A 110 2.55 -6.20 -2.99
N VAL A 111 3.52 -6.45 -2.11
CA VAL A 111 3.51 -7.64 -1.24
C VAL A 111 2.88 -7.26 0.09
N VAL A 112 1.85 -7.99 0.50
CA VAL A 112 1.17 -7.82 1.80
C VAL A 112 1.34 -9.10 2.60
N THR A 113 2.04 -9.03 3.72
CA THR A 113 2.15 -10.13 4.68
C THR A 113 1.00 -10.00 5.66
N LEU A 114 0.21 -11.06 5.82
CA LEU A 114 -0.85 -11.19 6.81
C LEU A 114 -0.35 -12.10 7.93
N TYR A 115 -0.33 -11.58 9.15
CA TYR A 115 0.14 -12.30 10.33
C TYR A 115 -0.96 -13.19 10.93
N PRO A 116 -0.63 -14.15 11.80
CA PRO A 116 -1.63 -14.99 12.46
C PRO A 116 -2.76 -14.18 13.11
N ASP A 117 -2.44 -13.05 13.74
CA ASP A 117 -3.39 -12.14 14.36
C ASP A 117 -4.49 -11.66 13.39
N PHE A 118 -4.20 -11.50 12.09
CA PHE A 118 -5.22 -11.19 11.07
C PHE A 118 -6.32 -12.25 10.96
N PHE A 119 -5.95 -13.52 11.17
CA PHE A 119 -6.89 -14.63 11.07
C PHE A 119 -7.49 -15.01 12.43
N GLU A 120 -6.70 -14.91 13.49
CA GLU A 120 -7.02 -15.44 14.82
C GLU A 120 -7.65 -14.39 15.75
N ARG A 121 -7.29 -13.12 15.62
CA ARG A 121 -7.74 -12.04 16.52
C ARG A 121 -8.75 -11.08 15.90
N ALA A 122 -8.94 -11.15 14.59
CA ALA A 122 -10.07 -10.51 13.92
C ALA A 122 -11.30 -11.43 13.99
N ASP A 123 -12.37 -10.96 14.60
CA ASP A 123 -13.55 -11.78 14.90
C ASP A 123 -14.30 -12.19 13.62
N ASP A 124 -14.34 -11.31 12.61
CA ASP A 124 -15.12 -11.53 11.39
C ASP A 124 -14.49 -10.89 10.12
N ASP A 125 -15.17 -11.05 8.98
CA ASP A 125 -14.70 -10.52 7.70
C ASP A 125 -14.71 -8.97 7.67
N LEU A 126 -15.44 -8.31 8.59
CA LEU A 126 -15.53 -6.85 8.68
C LEU A 126 -14.29 -6.26 9.37
N GLU A 127 -13.81 -6.88 10.44
CA GLU A 127 -12.53 -6.49 11.05
C GLU A 127 -11.35 -6.76 10.11
N ARG A 128 -11.37 -7.91 9.41
CA ARG A 128 -10.40 -8.21 8.36
C ARG A 128 -10.45 -7.19 7.23
N ALA A 129 -11.65 -6.79 6.81
CA ALA A 129 -11.83 -5.75 5.80
C ALA A 129 -11.22 -4.42 6.25
N MET A 130 -11.43 -4.03 7.50
CA MET A 130 -10.85 -2.81 8.06
C MET A 130 -9.32 -2.84 8.07
N ILE A 131 -8.71 -3.96 8.49
CA ILE A 131 -7.25 -4.14 8.43
C ILE A 131 -6.77 -4.03 6.98
N LEU A 132 -7.45 -4.69 6.03
CA LEU A 132 -7.09 -4.60 4.62
C LEU A 132 -7.28 -3.19 4.04
N LEU A 133 -8.23 -2.42 4.56
CA LEU A 133 -8.43 -1.02 4.17
C LEU A 133 -7.22 -0.17 4.55
N HIS A 134 -6.62 -0.42 5.73
CA HIS A 134 -5.35 0.20 6.15
C HIS A 134 -4.23 -0.15 5.16
N GLU A 135 -4.03 -1.44 4.89
CA GLU A 135 -2.99 -1.92 3.97
C GLU A 135 -3.16 -1.38 2.54
N ALA A 136 -4.39 -1.20 2.07
CA ALA A 136 -4.66 -0.59 0.77
C ALA A 136 -4.08 0.82 0.67
N ARG A 137 -4.04 1.59 1.77
CA ARG A 137 -3.43 2.92 1.80
C ARG A 137 -1.91 2.84 1.66
N HIS A 138 -1.27 1.86 2.29
CA HIS A 138 0.17 1.62 2.10
C HIS A 138 0.51 1.18 0.68
N LEU A 139 -0.33 0.35 0.04
CA LEU A 139 -0.18 -0.01 -1.37
C LEU A 139 -0.25 1.21 -2.30
N GLN A 140 -0.96 2.26 -1.89
CA GLN A 140 -1.05 3.55 -2.59
C GLN A 140 0.07 4.54 -2.17
N GLY A 141 1.05 4.11 -1.38
CA GLY A 141 2.18 4.92 -0.93
C GLY A 141 1.82 5.94 0.16
N ARG A 142 0.75 5.70 0.93
CA ARG A 142 0.38 6.54 2.08
C ARG A 142 1.14 6.11 3.33
N ASP A 143 1.44 7.09 4.18
CA ASP A 143 2.07 6.87 5.48
C ASP A 143 1.06 6.34 6.52
N GLU A 144 1.59 5.90 7.66
CA GLU A 144 0.83 5.30 8.77
C GLU A 144 -0.28 6.23 9.28
N ARG A 145 0.05 7.51 9.50
CA ARG A 145 -0.90 8.52 9.96
C ARG A 145 -2.06 8.69 8.97
N SER A 146 -1.78 8.76 7.67
CA SER A 146 -2.82 8.88 6.64
C SER A 146 -3.66 7.61 6.53
N ALA A 147 -3.05 6.43 6.70
CA ALA A 147 -3.74 5.14 6.65
C ALA A 147 -4.76 5.03 7.79
N TYR A 148 -4.33 5.24 9.03
CA TYR A 148 -5.22 5.26 10.18
C TYR A 148 -6.31 6.32 10.06
N THR A 149 -5.95 7.55 9.70
CA THR A 149 -6.93 8.63 9.54
C THR A 149 -8.02 8.26 8.53
N TYR A 150 -7.63 7.62 7.43
CA TYR A 150 -8.58 7.19 6.40
C TYR A 150 -9.53 6.12 6.94
N VAL A 151 -8.99 5.09 7.59
CA VAL A 151 -9.77 3.99 8.15
C VAL A 151 -10.75 4.48 9.22
N TRP A 152 -10.29 5.29 10.18
CA TRP A 152 -11.14 5.77 11.27
C TRP A 152 -12.25 6.69 10.81
N ASN A 153 -12.00 7.53 9.79
CA ASN A 153 -13.05 8.34 9.19
C ASN A 153 -14.05 7.49 8.38
N GLY A 154 -13.60 6.39 7.78
CA GLY A 154 -14.42 5.48 6.97
C GLY A 154 -15.15 4.39 7.75
N ARG A 155 -14.82 4.15 9.01
CA ARG A 155 -15.31 2.97 9.75
C ARG A 155 -16.83 2.90 9.94
N ASN A 156 -17.50 4.05 10.09
CA ASN A 156 -18.96 4.10 10.14
C ASN A 156 -19.60 3.60 8.84
N GLN A 157 -18.98 3.86 7.70
CA GLN A 157 -19.41 3.36 6.39
C GLN A 157 -19.17 1.85 6.27
N LEU A 158 -18.07 1.34 6.83
CA LEU A 158 -17.84 -0.11 6.98
C LEU A 158 -18.79 -0.77 7.98
N GLY A 159 -19.41 -0.03 8.90
CA GLY A 159 -20.16 -0.58 10.02
C GLY A 159 -19.26 -1.10 11.16
N TRP A 160 -17.97 -0.73 11.15
CA TRP A 160 -17.03 -1.03 12.22
C TRP A 160 -17.14 0.05 13.30
N THR A 161 -18.12 -0.11 14.19
CA THR A 161 -18.44 0.86 15.24
C THR A 161 -17.97 0.39 16.59
N GLN A 162 -17.76 1.34 17.51
CA GLN A 162 -17.41 1.00 18.87
C GLN A 162 -18.49 0.17 19.58
N GLN A 163 -19.76 0.42 19.29
CA GLN A 163 -20.85 -0.35 19.90
C GLN A 163 -20.77 -1.85 19.54
N ALA A 164 -20.37 -2.17 18.32
CA ALA A 164 -20.31 -3.55 17.84
C ALA A 164 -18.96 -4.22 18.13
N TYR A 165 -17.86 -3.49 17.98
CA TYR A 165 -16.51 -4.05 18.02
C TYR A 165 -15.62 -3.50 19.12
N GLY A 166 -16.07 -2.54 19.94
CA GLY A 166 -15.23 -1.85 20.92
C GLY A 166 -14.56 -2.72 21.98
N THR A 167 -14.93 -4.00 22.07
CA THR A 167 -14.36 -4.99 22.99
C THR A 167 -13.55 -6.09 22.29
N THR A 168 -13.48 -6.10 20.96
CA THR A 168 -12.74 -7.14 20.23
C THR A 168 -11.23 -6.91 20.33
N PRO A 169 -10.41 -7.97 20.25
CA PRO A 169 -8.96 -7.83 20.30
C PRO A 169 -8.40 -6.96 19.17
N ALA A 170 -8.98 -7.02 17.96
CA ALA A 170 -8.56 -6.21 16.83
C ALA A 170 -8.86 -4.73 17.03
N TYR A 171 -10.08 -4.39 17.47
CA TYR A 171 -10.46 -3.00 17.75
C TYR A 171 -9.57 -2.37 18.80
N ILE A 172 -9.36 -3.03 19.94
CA ILE A 172 -8.56 -2.48 21.03
C ILE A 172 -7.12 -2.25 20.57
N SER A 173 -6.51 -3.21 19.87
CA SER A 173 -5.13 -3.05 19.39
C SER A 173 -4.99 -1.92 18.36
N ILE A 174 -5.92 -1.84 17.41
CA ILE A 174 -5.88 -0.82 16.35
C ILE A 174 -6.21 0.56 16.93
N GLU A 175 -7.12 0.67 17.89
CA GLU A 175 -7.38 1.91 18.63
C GLU A 175 -6.12 2.40 19.35
N LEU A 176 -5.41 1.53 20.08
CA LEU A 176 -4.17 1.91 20.78
C LEU A 176 -3.11 2.41 19.80
N GLN A 177 -2.84 1.67 18.71
CA GLN A 177 -1.89 2.08 17.68
C GLN A 177 -2.29 3.41 17.01
N THR A 178 -3.60 3.62 16.81
CA THR A 178 -4.12 4.87 16.26
C THR A 178 -3.95 6.02 17.25
N ARG A 179 -4.20 5.83 18.55
CA ARG A 179 -3.98 6.86 19.57
C ARG A 179 -2.52 7.30 19.64
N GLU A 180 -1.59 6.38 19.44
CA GLU A 180 -0.16 6.67 19.38
C GLU A 180 0.23 7.45 18.11
N THR A 181 -0.37 7.09 16.97
CA THR A 181 0.02 7.65 15.65
C THR A 181 -0.73 8.95 15.30
N VAL A 182 -2.02 9.00 15.63
CA VAL A 182 -2.99 10.05 15.26
C VAL A 182 -3.84 10.44 16.48
N PRO A 183 -3.22 10.94 17.57
CA PRO A 183 -3.93 11.24 18.82
C PRO A 183 -5.06 12.24 18.67
N GLU A 184 -4.99 13.13 17.66
CA GLU A 184 -6.04 14.12 17.40
C GLU A 184 -7.42 13.50 17.11
N LEU A 185 -7.49 12.25 16.59
CA LEU A 185 -8.75 11.54 16.37
C LEU A 185 -9.45 11.14 17.67
N PHE A 186 -8.76 11.22 18.81
CA PHE A 186 -9.28 10.85 20.13
C PHE A 186 -9.20 12.00 21.14
N SER A 187 -9.42 13.23 20.67
CA SER A 187 -9.36 14.44 21.50
C SER A 187 -10.75 15.06 21.80
N CYS A 188 -11.83 14.45 21.30
CA CYS A 188 -13.18 15.01 21.39
C CYS A 188 -13.83 14.69 22.74
N SER A 189 -13.63 15.57 23.74
CA SER A 189 -14.15 15.40 25.11
C SER A 189 -15.66 15.17 25.24
N ALA A 190 -16.45 15.62 24.26
CA ALA A 190 -17.90 15.45 24.23
C ALA A 190 -18.35 14.06 23.74
N ASN A 191 -17.47 13.27 23.13
CA ASN A 191 -17.79 11.96 22.58
C ASN A 191 -17.34 10.84 23.52
N LEU A 192 -18.00 9.68 23.41
CA LEU A 192 -17.61 8.49 24.16
C LEU A 192 -16.16 8.12 23.77
N TRP A 193 -15.33 7.79 24.76
CA TRP A 193 -13.90 7.45 24.58
C TRP A 193 -13.06 8.51 23.87
N HIS A 194 -13.53 9.76 23.88
CA HIS A 194 -12.90 10.89 23.21
C HIS A 194 -12.82 10.79 21.69
N ASP A 195 -13.54 9.85 21.09
CA ASP A 195 -13.44 9.52 19.68
C ASP A 195 -14.14 10.55 18.78
N CYS A 196 -13.36 11.26 17.98
CA CYS A 196 -13.86 12.30 17.08
C CYS A 196 -14.57 11.76 15.83
N THR A 197 -14.45 10.47 15.53
CA THR A 197 -14.90 9.89 14.27
C THR A 197 -16.24 9.15 14.38
N GLU A 198 -16.66 8.81 15.60
CA GLU A 198 -18.00 8.28 15.86
C GLU A 198 -18.86 9.36 16.51
N GLY A 199 -19.81 9.87 15.73
CA GLY A 199 -20.81 10.78 16.26
C GLY A 199 -21.76 10.03 17.18
N LEU A 200 -22.12 10.62 18.31
CA LEU A 200 -23.22 10.15 19.15
C LEU A 200 -24.50 10.18 18.30
N ARG A 201 -24.84 9.07 17.64
CA ARG A 201 -26.17 8.87 17.08
C ARG A 201 -27.13 8.76 18.26
N ALA A 202 -27.65 9.90 18.70
CA ALA A 202 -28.93 9.92 19.40
C ALA A 202 -29.93 9.25 18.45
N LYS A 203 -30.28 7.99 18.72
CA LYS A 203 -31.49 7.39 18.17
C LYS A 203 -32.63 8.34 18.55
N ARG A 204 -33.18 9.06 17.57
CA ARG A 204 -34.54 9.59 17.64
C ARG A 204 -35.47 8.56 17.05
#